data_AF-A0A7S2L7T0-F1
#
_entry.id   AF-A0A7S2L7T0-F1
#
_cell.length_a   1.000
_cell.length_b   1.000
_cell.length_c   1.000
_cell.angle_alpha   90.00
_cell.angle_beta   90.00
_cell.angle_gamma   90.00
#
_symmetry.space_group_name_H-M   'P 1'
#
loop_
_entity.id
_entity.type
_entity.pdbx_description
1 polymer ?
#
loop_
_entity_poly.entity_id
_entity_poly.type
_entity_poly.pdbx_seq_one_letter_code
_entity_poly.pdbx_strand_id
1 'polypeptide(L)'
;SLGVIYGSVGTVASRFMKVPSPGWVPSGYEVDQKTTAGTKVGLPVDYVMKTNQFPLLWFSVFGNATGGLALLSSSKLMISDIWAGALPGIVTASFCTGYVAALGSANAMGRFGWAFASDWIGRKNTYSLFALGVPIVGGCPYLCHAAMESTGSNEAILPLAAFYTGSILAITFYGGIFSVLPAYIADLYGQKNAGAIHGKVLTAWAASAVCGPMGLAYLRTSAEKNAIQDLLDRVDDTMFEETFDCVKANAEPLIDAKTVTISRLMEIAPGGTIDPTPFLYDSTCYVAAGLITASAFANLAIRPLNVAKILKRMEQERA
;
A
#
# COMPACT_ATOMS: atom_id res chain seq x y z
N SER A 1 -11.75 -6.06 23.34
CA SER A 1 -11.21 -6.01 21.97
C SER A 1 -10.79 -4.58 21.64
N LEU A 2 -9.62 -4.38 21.01
CA LEU A 2 -9.13 -3.04 20.65
C LEU A 2 -10.16 -2.20 19.87
N GLY A 3 -11.01 -2.83 19.05
CA GLY A 3 -12.09 -2.16 18.33
C GLY A 3 -13.13 -1.48 19.24
N VAL A 4 -13.45 -2.06 20.39
CA VAL A 4 -14.39 -1.44 21.37
C VAL A 4 -13.76 -0.21 22.02
N ILE A 5 -12.46 -0.27 22.33
CA ILE A 5 -11.70 0.86 22.88
C ILE A 5 -11.60 1.99 21.84
N TYR A 6 -11.30 1.65 20.59
CA TYR A 6 -11.21 2.64 19.50
C TYR A 6 -12.57 3.29 19.22
N GLY A 7 -13.64 2.49 19.20
CA GLY A 7 -15.00 2.97 18.99
C GLY A 7 -15.51 3.87 20.11
N SER A 8 -15.21 3.54 21.37
CA SER A 8 -15.62 4.35 22.52
C SER A 8 -14.88 5.70 22.56
N VAL A 9 -13.56 5.68 22.38
CA VAL A 9 -12.74 6.92 22.30
C VAL A 9 -13.20 7.79 21.13
N GLY A 10 -13.43 7.21 19.94
CA GLY A 10 -13.92 7.94 18.78
C GLY A 10 -15.29 8.58 19.00
N THR A 11 -16.22 7.85 19.62
CA THR A 11 -17.56 8.36 19.94
C THR A 11 -17.50 9.53 20.92
N VAL A 12 -16.69 9.39 21.98
CA VAL A 12 -16.47 10.45 22.97
C VAL A 12 -15.85 11.68 22.30
N ALA A 13 -14.78 11.51 21.53
CA ALA A 13 -14.09 12.59 20.82
C ALA A 13 -15.02 13.34 19.83
N SER A 14 -15.87 12.62 19.11
CA SER A 14 -16.81 13.21 18.14
C SER A 14 -17.77 14.21 18.80
N ARG A 15 -18.16 13.98 20.06
CA ARG A 15 -19.08 14.86 20.80
C ARG A 15 -18.43 16.19 21.22
N PHE A 16 -17.10 16.26 21.23
CA PHE A 16 -16.36 17.49 21.50
C PHE A 16 -16.08 18.31 20.24
N MET A 17 -16.22 17.72 19.04
CA MET A 17 -16.04 18.44 17.78
C MET A 17 -17.31 19.25 17.44
N LYS A 18 -17.31 20.54 17.76
CA LYS A 18 -18.31 21.50 17.25
C LYS A 18 -17.68 22.34 16.16
N VAL A 19 -18.39 22.45 15.02
CA VAL A 19 -18.04 23.43 13.99
C VAL A 19 -18.32 24.82 14.59
N PRO A 20 -17.32 25.72 14.65
CA PRO A 20 -17.53 27.08 15.14
C PRO A 20 -18.55 27.81 14.25
N SER A 21 -19.34 28.71 14.85
CA SER A 21 -20.29 29.52 14.08
C SER A 21 -19.57 30.39 13.04
N PRO A 22 -20.22 30.73 11.92
CA PRO A 22 -19.64 31.62 10.92
C PRO A 22 -19.21 32.94 11.56
N GLY A 23 -17.91 33.25 11.54
CA GLY A 23 -17.36 34.46 12.14
C GLY A 23 -16.96 34.36 13.61
N TRP A 24 -16.92 33.17 14.20
CA TRP A 24 -16.39 32.97 15.56
C TRP A 24 -14.90 33.31 15.65
N VAL A 25 -14.51 34.01 16.70
CA VAL A 25 -13.14 34.43 16.99
C VAL A 25 -12.90 34.26 18.50
N PRO A 26 -11.75 33.73 18.95
CA PRO A 26 -11.41 33.68 20.37
C PRO A 26 -11.39 35.08 21.00
N SER A 27 -11.82 35.20 22.25
CA SER A 27 -11.75 36.48 22.98
C SER A 27 -10.29 36.98 23.04
N GLY A 28 -10.06 38.23 22.62
CA GLY A 28 -8.72 38.84 22.57
C GLY A 28 -7.88 38.49 21.34
N TYR A 29 -8.44 37.78 20.36
CA TYR A 29 -7.75 37.48 19.10
C TYR A 29 -8.19 38.45 18.00
N GLU A 30 -7.29 39.30 17.51
CA GLU A 30 -7.57 40.11 16.33
C GLU A 30 -7.48 39.24 15.07
N VAL A 31 -8.57 39.18 14.32
CA VAL A 31 -8.61 38.43 13.06
C VAL A 31 -7.80 39.20 12.03
N ASP A 32 -6.64 38.66 11.65
CA ASP A 32 -5.99 39.11 10.42
C ASP A 32 -6.89 38.75 9.23
N GLN A 33 -7.54 39.77 8.67
CA GLN A 33 -8.45 39.64 7.54
C GLN A 33 -7.72 39.07 6.30
N LYS A 34 -6.40 39.27 6.16
CA LYS A 34 -5.63 38.68 5.06
C LYS A 34 -5.52 37.16 5.18
N THR A 35 -5.19 36.66 6.37
CA THR A 35 -5.06 35.22 6.62
C THR A 35 -6.41 34.50 6.54
N THR A 36 -7.49 35.17 6.96
CA THR A 36 -8.86 34.60 6.97
C THR A 36 -9.51 34.54 5.59
N ALA A 37 -9.07 35.38 4.64
CA ALA A 37 -9.57 35.37 3.27
C ALA A 37 -9.21 34.05 2.56
N GLY A 38 -8.01 33.51 2.78
CA GLY A 38 -7.56 32.23 2.18
C GLY A 38 -8.40 31.03 2.61
N THR A 39 -8.85 31.00 3.88
CA THR A 39 -9.67 29.92 4.44
C THR A 39 -11.11 29.91 3.88
N LYS A 40 -11.58 31.05 3.36
CA LYS A 40 -12.93 31.24 2.81
C LYS A 40 -13.02 30.97 1.31
N VAL A 41 -11.90 30.73 0.63
CA VAL A 41 -11.85 30.50 -0.82
C VAL A 41 -11.76 28.99 -1.11
N GLY A 42 -12.60 28.51 -2.01
CA GLY A 42 -12.55 27.13 -2.49
C GLY A 42 -13.69 26.77 -3.43
N LEU A 43 -13.40 25.87 -4.35
CA LEU A 43 -14.36 25.40 -5.35
C LEU A 43 -15.49 24.59 -4.70
N PRO A 44 -16.74 24.70 -5.19
CA PRO A 44 -17.83 23.84 -4.74
C PRO A 44 -17.54 22.36 -5.00
N VAL A 45 -17.95 21.49 -4.08
CA VAL A 45 -17.70 20.04 -4.19
C VAL A 45 -18.25 19.48 -5.51
N ASP A 46 -19.48 19.83 -5.88
CA ASP A 46 -20.12 19.34 -7.12
C ASP A 46 -19.37 19.76 -8.39
N TYR A 47 -18.66 20.89 -8.34
CA TYR A 47 -17.81 21.32 -9.43
C TYR A 47 -16.52 20.50 -9.45
N VAL A 48 -15.86 20.33 -8.30
CA VAL A 48 -14.61 19.56 -8.16
C VAL A 48 -14.76 18.14 -8.68
N MET A 49 -15.87 17.47 -8.36
CA MET A 49 -16.14 16.09 -8.83
C MET A 49 -16.22 15.96 -10.36
N LYS A 50 -16.48 17.07 -11.08
CA LYS A 50 -16.55 17.12 -12.55
C LYS A 50 -15.23 17.57 -13.19
N THR A 51 -14.24 17.94 -12.39
CA THR A 51 -12.91 18.33 -12.91
C THR A 51 -12.10 17.11 -13.33
N ASN A 52 -11.23 17.26 -14.31
CA ASN A 52 -10.31 16.20 -14.73
C ASN A 52 -9.26 15.89 -13.66
N GLN A 53 -9.00 16.81 -12.72
CA GLN A 53 -8.02 16.68 -11.65
C GLN A 53 -8.50 15.72 -10.55
N PHE A 54 -9.81 15.66 -10.29
CA PHE A 54 -10.36 14.80 -9.24
C PHE A 54 -10.08 13.30 -9.48
N PRO A 55 -10.41 12.70 -10.64
CA PRO A 55 -10.12 11.29 -10.88
C PRO A 55 -8.61 11.00 -10.91
N LEU A 56 -7.77 11.94 -11.37
CA LEU A 56 -6.31 11.80 -11.34
C LEU A 56 -5.78 11.72 -9.90
N LEU A 57 -6.25 12.62 -9.03
CA LEU A 57 -5.89 12.61 -7.61
C LEU A 57 -6.42 11.34 -6.93
N TRP A 58 -7.66 10.96 -7.20
CA TRP A 58 -8.28 9.75 -6.68
C TRP A 58 -7.47 8.51 -7.05
N PHE A 59 -7.10 8.37 -8.33
CA PHE A 59 -6.33 7.22 -8.81
C PHE A 59 -4.91 7.21 -8.25
N SER A 60 -4.28 8.39 -8.15
CA SER A 60 -2.96 8.52 -7.54
C SER A 60 -2.96 8.06 -6.07
N VAL A 61 -4.01 8.35 -5.31
CA VAL A 61 -4.17 7.88 -3.92
C VAL A 61 -4.45 6.38 -3.92
N PHE A 62 -5.40 5.92 -4.74
CA PHE A 62 -5.79 4.51 -4.83
C PHE A 62 -4.60 3.60 -5.10
N GLY A 63 -3.81 3.86 -6.14
CA GLY A 63 -2.77 2.92 -6.54
C GLY A 63 -1.57 2.91 -5.60
N ASN A 64 -1.17 4.06 -5.05
CA ASN A 64 -0.15 4.08 -3.99
C ASN A 64 -0.65 3.41 -2.70
N ALA A 65 -1.91 3.61 -2.31
CA ALA A 65 -2.48 3.00 -1.11
C ALA A 65 -2.63 1.47 -1.24
N THR A 66 -2.96 0.98 -2.43
CA THR A 66 -3.15 -0.45 -2.72
C THR A 66 -1.87 -1.24 -2.47
N GLY A 67 -0.71 -0.76 -2.94
CA GLY A 67 0.57 -1.42 -2.71
C GLY A 67 0.95 -1.50 -1.23
N GLY A 68 0.77 -0.41 -0.48
CA GLY A 68 1.04 -0.37 0.96
C GLY A 68 0.14 -1.30 1.77
N LEU A 69 -1.16 -1.36 1.44
CA LEU A 69 -2.13 -2.24 2.10
C LEU A 69 -1.90 -3.72 1.78
N ALA A 70 -1.56 -4.04 0.53
CA ALA A 70 -1.17 -5.39 0.15
C ALA A 70 -0.01 -5.87 1.02
N LEU A 71 1.09 -5.10 1.07
CA LEU A 71 2.26 -5.44 1.88
C LEU A 71 1.90 -5.59 3.37
N LEU A 72 1.19 -4.63 3.96
CA LEU A 72 0.84 -4.69 5.38
C LEU A 72 -0.02 -5.91 5.71
N SER A 73 -0.96 -6.29 4.83
CA SER A 73 -1.91 -7.38 5.07
C SER A 73 -1.27 -8.77 5.16
N SER A 74 -0.14 -9.00 4.50
CA SER A 74 0.55 -10.31 4.52
C SER A 74 2.05 -10.21 4.78
N SER A 75 2.52 -9.08 5.33
CA SER A 75 3.93 -8.80 5.61
C SER A 75 4.67 -9.93 6.33
N LYS A 76 4.06 -10.51 7.39
CA LYS A 76 4.65 -11.63 8.14
C LYS A 76 4.85 -12.88 7.27
N LEU A 77 3.83 -13.22 6.47
CA LEU A 77 3.88 -14.38 5.57
C LEU A 77 4.91 -14.13 4.47
N MET A 78 4.90 -12.95 3.87
CA MET A 78 5.80 -12.59 2.78
C MET A 78 7.28 -12.68 3.19
N ILE A 79 7.66 -12.12 4.34
CA ILE A 79 9.07 -12.20 4.78
C ILE A 79 9.47 -13.63 5.18
N SER A 80 8.54 -14.41 5.74
CA SER A 80 8.78 -15.80 6.12
C SER A 80 8.94 -16.70 4.88
N ASP A 81 7.97 -16.65 3.96
CA ASP A 81 7.94 -17.47 2.74
C ASP A 81 9.18 -17.22 1.86
N ILE A 82 9.63 -15.97 1.77
CA ILE A 82 10.74 -15.60 0.89
C ILE A 82 12.10 -15.91 1.52
N TRP A 83 12.28 -15.63 2.82
CA TRP A 83 13.62 -15.54 3.42
C TRP A 83 13.93 -16.61 4.46
N ALA A 84 12.93 -17.34 5.00
CA ALA A 84 13.17 -18.35 6.03
C ALA A 84 14.00 -19.54 5.49
N GLY A 85 13.79 -19.94 4.22
CA GLY A 85 14.61 -20.95 3.56
C GLY A 85 16.03 -20.46 3.25
N ALA A 86 16.18 -19.20 2.85
CA ALA A 86 17.47 -18.59 2.50
C ALA A 86 18.40 -18.44 3.73
N LEU A 87 17.83 -17.98 4.85
CA LEU A 87 18.55 -17.55 6.05
C LEU A 87 17.82 -18.04 7.33
N PRO A 88 17.71 -19.36 7.55
CA PRO A 88 16.93 -19.92 8.66
C PRO A 88 17.45 -19.51 10.05
N GLY A 89 18.75 -19.22 10.17
CA GLY A 89 19.36 -18.74 11.42
C GLY A 89 19.02 -17.28 11.77
N ILE A 90 18.58 -16.48 10.80
CA ILE A 90 18.27 -15.06 10.98
C ILE A 90 16.76 -14.83 10.97
N VAL A 91 16.06 -15.40 9.99
CA VAL A 91 14.64 -15.17 9.72
C VAL A 91 13.80 -16.09 10.59
N THR A 92 13.83 -15.81 11.89
CA THR A 92 13.04 -16.53 12.91
C THR A 92 11.63 -15.96 13.05
N ALA A 93 10.76 -16.65 13.78
CA ALA A 93 9.42 -16.14 14.11
C ALA A 93 9.47 -14.79 14.87
N SER A 94 10.48 -14.59 15.72
CA SER A 94 10.72 -13.33 16.42
C SER A 94 11.12 -12.22 15.44
N PHE A 95 12.03 -12.51 14.51
CA PHE A 95 12.42 -11.58 13.46
C PHE A 95 11.23 -11.14 12.59
N CYS A 96 10.40 -12.08 12.14
CA CYS A 96 9.20 -11.78 11.35
C CYS A 96 8.22 -10.89 12.13
N THR A 97 8.09 -11.09 13.44
CA THR A 97 7.25 -10.25 14.30
C THR A 97 7.84 -8.85 14.46
N GLY A 98 9.16 -8.75 14.63
CA GLY A 98 9.90 -7.49 14.65
C GLY A 98 9.76 -6.70 13.34
N TYR A 99 9.78 -7.40 12.19
CA TYR A 99 9.52 -6.81 10.88
C TYR A 99 8.14 -6.16 10.81
N VAL A 100 7.08 -6.88 11.19
CA VAL A 100 5.71 -6.32 11.22
C VAL A 100 5.63 -5.09 12.14
N ALA A 101 6.26 -5.15 13.32
CA ALA A 101 6.32 -4.01 14.25
C ALA A 101 7.08 -2.81 13.67
N ALA A 102 8.17 -3.06 12.93
CA ALA A 102 8.92 -2.03 12.23
C ALA A 102 8.09 -1.37 11.13
N LEU A 103 7.34 -2.14 10.33
CA LEU A 103 6.43 -1.58 9.32
C LEU A 103 5.31 -0.74 9.96
N GLY A 104 4.73 -1.21 11.07
CA GLY A 104 3.73 -0.44 11.83
C GLY A 104 4.27 0.91 12.31
N SER A 105 5.48 0.91 12.87
CA SER A 105 6.19 2.12 13.29
C SER A 105 6.50 3.04 12.11
N ALA A 106 6.97 2.48 10.99
CA ALA A 106 7.28 3.22 9.77
C ALA A 106 6.06 3.92 9.19
N ASN A 107 4.88 3.29 9.20
CA ASN A 107 3.62 3.90 8.77
C ASN A 107 3.27 5.11 9.64
N ALA A 108 3.42 4.99 10.97
CA ALA A 108 3.16 6.09 11.88
C ALA A 108 4.16 7.25 11.69
N MET A 109 5.46 6.94 11.62
CA MET A 109 6.51 7.94 11.39
C MET A 109 6.38 8.62 10.02
N GLY A 110 6.04 7.86 8.98
CA GLY A 110 5.82 8.36 7.64
C GLY A 110 4.73 9.43 7.59
N ARG A 111 3.65 9.27 8.37
CA ARG A 111 2.59 10.29 8.45
C ARG A 111 3.14 11.65 8.88
N PHE A 112 3.94 11.69 9.94
CA PHE A 112 4.52 12.94 10.44
C PHE A 112 5.65 13.45 9.54
N GLY A 113 6.57 12.57 9.16
CA GLY A 113 7.74 12.93 8.36
C GLY A 113 7.36 13.52 7.01
N TRP A 114 6.44 12.88 6.29
CA TRP A 114 6.01 13.37 4.97
C TRP A 114 5.09 14.58 5.05
N ALA A 115 4.28 14.71 6.09
CA ALA A 115 3.50 15.95 6.32
C ALA A 115 4.44 17.15 6.43
N PHE A 116 5.46 17.06 7.29
CA PHE A 116 6.47 18.10 7.45
C PHE A 116 7.29 18.32 6.16
N ALA A 117 7.83 17.25 5.57
CA ALA A 117 8.66 17.36 4.36
C ALA A 117 7.89 18.02 3.22
N SER A 118 6.61 17.68 3.06
CA SER A 118 5.78 18.21 1.98
C SER A 118 5.47 19.70 2.11
N ASP A 119 5.62 20.31 3.30
CA ASP A 119 5.54 21.77 3.47
C ASP A 119 6.71 22.46 2.75
N TRP A 120 7.87 21.79 2.69
CA TRP A 120 9.12 22.34 2.13
C TRP A 120 9.27 22.02 0.65
N ILE A 121 8.99 20.78 0.25
CA ILE A 121 9.19 20.32 -1.14
C ILE A 121 7.96 20.53 -2.03
N GLY A 122 6.80 20.78 -1.44
CA GLY A 122 5.50 20.90 -2.10
C GLY A 122 4.78 19.55 -2.30
N ARG A 123 3.45 19.54 -2.14
CA ARG A 123 2.64 18.31 -2.07
C ARG A 123 2.67 17.46 -3.33
N LYS A 124 2.58 18.11 -4.51
CA LYS A 124 2.66 17.43 -5.81
C LYS A 124 4.02 16.73 -5.98
N ASN A 125 5.10 17.37 -5.54
CA ASN A 125 6.45 16.80 -5.59
C ASN A 125 6.60 15.66 -4.59
N THR A 126 6.02 15.77 -3.40
CA THR A 126 5.98 14.66 -2.43
C THR A 126 5.29 13.42 -3.01
N TYR A 127 4.13 13.60 -3.64
CA TYR A 127 3.45 12.50 -4.32
C TYR A 127 4.27 11.93 -5.49
N SER A 128 5.09 12.75 -6.15
CA SER A 128 6.02 12.29 -7.19
C SER A 128 7.19 11.50 -6.58
N LEU A 129 7.68 11.87 -5.39
CA LEU A 129 8.70 11.10 -4.67
C LEU A 129 8.19 9.74 -4.22
N PHE A 130 6.90 9.58 -3.92
CA PHE A 130 6.32 8.27 -3.64
C PHE A 130 6.44 7.29 -4.82
N ALA A 131 6.69 7.78 -6.04
CA ALA A 131 7.05 6.94 -7.19
C ALA A 131 8.37 6.18 -7.01
N LEU A 132 9.22 6.55 -6.04
CA LEU A 132 10.36 5.72 -5.62
C LEU A 132 9.92 4.36 -5.06
N GLY A 133 8.62 4.18 -4.75
CA GLY A 133 8.04 2.87 -4.48
C GLY A 133 8.13 1.91 -5.67
N VAL A 134 8.23 2.40 -6.91
CA VAL A 134 8.36 1.55 -8.11
C VAL A 134 9.63 0.71 -8.11
N PRO A 135 10.85 1.29 -8.03
CA PRO A 135 12.07 0.48 -7.98
C PRO A 135 12.18 -0.34 -6.68
N ILE A 136 11.59 0.11 -5.58
CA ILE A 136 11.59 -0.64 -4.32
C ILE A 136 10.76 -1.91 -4.45
N VAL A 137 9.48 -1.78 -4.82
CA VAL A 137 8.55 -2.90 -4.88
C VAL A 137 8.81 -3.77 -6.12
N GLY A 138 9.11 -3.15 -7.26
CA GLY A 138 9.45 -3.86 -8.50
C GLY A 138 10.84 -4.51 -8.46
N GLY A 139 11.74 -4.04 -7.60
CA GLY A 139 13.04 -4.66 -7.35
C GLY A 139 13.00 -5.80 -6.33
N CYS A 140 11.90 -5.97 -5.58
CA CYS A 140 11.77 -7.07 -4.61
C CYS A 140 12.02 -8.45 -5.24
N PRO A 141 11.40 -8.82 -6.39
CA PRO A 141 11.64 -10.12 -7.02
C PRO A 141 13.13 -10.36 -7.32
N TYR A 142 13.82 -9.36 -7.88
CA TYR A 142 15.26 -9.45 -8.14
C TYR A 142 16.08 -9.72 -6.86
N LEU A 143 15.77 -9.03 -5.75
CA LEU A 143 16.44 -9.27 -4.48
C LEU A 143 16.16 -10.68 -3.93
N CYS A 144 14.93 -11.18 -4.11
CA CYS A 144 14.54 -12.51 -3.67
C CYS A 144 15.27 -13.59 -4.48
N HIS A 145 15.34 -13.42 -5.80
CA HIS A 145 16.01 -14.38 -6.70
C HIS A 145 17.52 -14.41 -6.43
N ALA A 146 18.16 -13.25 -6.28
CA ALA A 146 19.57 -13.16 -5.94
C ALA A 146 19.90 -13.83 -4.60
N ALA A 147 18.98 -13.78 -3.63
CA ALA A 147 19.17 -14.46 -2.34
C ALA A 147 19.13 -15.99 -2.46
N MET A 148 18.39 -16.53 -3.43
CA MET A 148 18.29 -17.97 -3.65
C MET A 148 19.56 -18.57 -4.23
N GLU A 149 20.25 -17.85 -5.10
CA GLU A 149 21.54 -18.26 -5.66
C GLU A 149 22.62 -18.40 -4.57
N SER A 150 22.49 -17.61 -3.51
CA SER A 150 23.43 -17.54 -2.38
C SER A 150 22.90 -18.24 -1.10
N THR A 151 21.97 -19.19 -1.23
CA THR A 151 21.33 -19.86 -0.08
C THR A 151 22.35 -20.45 0.90
N GLY A 152 22.19 -20.17 2.20
CA GLY A 152 23.09 -20.68 3.25
C GLY A 152 24.44 -19.96 3.37
N SER A 153 24.68 -18.92 2.57
CA SER A 153 25.88 -18.07 2.66
C SER A 153 25.55 -16.70 3.28
N ASN A 154 26.58 -16.00 3.77
CA ASN A 154 26.44 -14.62 4.26
C ASN A 154 26.07 -13.62 3.15
N GLU A 155 26.13 -14.01 1.88
CA GLU A 155 25.84 -13.14 0.74
C GLU A 155 24.35 -12.80 0.63
N ALA A 156 23.45 -13.66 1.12
CA ALA A 156 22.01 -13.41 1.15
C ALA A 156 21.59 -12.33 2.18
N ILE A 157 22.49 -11.91 3.08
CA ILE A 157 22.21 -10.88 4.11
C ILE A 157 21.98 -9.51 3.47
N LEU A 158 22.75 -9.15 2.44
CA LEU A 158 22.62 -7.84 1.79
C LEU A 158 21.27 -7.69 1.05
N PRO A 159 20.84 -8.66 0.22
CA PRO A 159 19.49 -8.66 -0.34
C PRO A 159 18.37 -8.60 0.72
N LEU A 160 18.50 -9.35 1.82
CA LEU A 160 17.54 -9.31 2.93
C LEU A 160 17.46 -7.90 3.54
N ALA A 161 18.62 -7.28 3.82
CA ALA A 161 18.67 -5.93 4.38
C ALA A 161 18.06 -4.89 3.42
N ALA A 162 18.32 -5.01 2.11
CA ALA A 162 17.72 -4.15 1.09
C ALA A 162 16.20 -4.33 1.00
N PHE A 163 15.71 -5.56 1.05
CA PHE A 163 14.27 -5.86 1.08
C PHE A 163 13.61 -5.30 2.35
N TYR A 164 14.23 -5.50 3.52
CA TYR A 164 13.70 -5.07 4.81
C TYR A 164 13.61 -3.54 4.89
N THR A 165 14.70 -2.85 4.56
CA THR A 165 14.77 -1.38 4.56
C THR A 165 13.91 -0.76 3.47
N GLY A 166 13.88 -1.36 2.27
CA GLY A 166 12.98 -0.97 1.19
C GLY A 166 11.52 -1.08 1.59
N SER A 167 11.12 -2.18 2.24
CA SER A 167 9.76 -2.36 2.77
C SER A 167 9.38 -1.29 3.79
N ILE A 168 10.29 -0.96 4.73
CA ILE A 168 10.09 0.15 5.67
C ILE A 168 9.84 1.44 4.91
N LEU A 169 10.73 1.78 3.97
CA LEU A 169 10.63 3.02 3.20
C LEU A 169 9.32 3.10 2.41
N ALA A 170 8.92 2.03 1.72
CA ALA A 170 7.64 1.94 1.01
C ALA A 170 6.44 2.17 1.95
N ILE A 171 6.48 1.63 3.16
CA ILE A 171 5.43 1.85 4.16
C ILE A 171 5.45 3.27 4.75
N THR A 172 6.61 3.95 4.81
CA THR A 172 6.60 5.38 5.12
C THR A 172 5.87 6.19 4.06
N PHE A 173 6.04 5.86 2.76
CA PHE A 173 5.31 6.52 1.67
C PHE A 173 3.81 6.29 1.84
N TYR A 174 3.39 5.06 2.14
CA TYR A 174 2.00 4.73 2.43
C TYR A 174 1.41 5.63 3.55
N GLY A 175 2.14 5.79 4.66
CA GLY A 175 1.74 6.71 5.73
C GLY A 175 1.66 8.17 5.27
N GLY A 176 2.60 8.58 4.42
CA GLY A 176 2.68 9.95 3.87
C GLY A 176 1.53 10.32 2.94
N ILE A 177 0.99 9.38 2.14
CA ILE A 177 -0.14 9.65 1.23
C ILE A 177 -1.28 10.33 1.99
N PHE A 178 -1.67 9.76 3.14
CA PHE A 178 -2.82 10.22 3.92
C PHE A 178 -2.58 11.51 4.68
N SER A 179 -1.36 11.72 5.16
CA SER A 179 -1.05 12.93 5.93
C SER A 179 -0.89 14.15 5.03
N VAL A 180 -0.39 13.96 3.81
CA VAL A 180 -0.18 15.02 2.81
C VAL A 180 -1.46 15.36 2.05
N LEU A 181 -2.39 14.40 1.91
CA LEU A 181 -3.60 14.54 1.08
C LEU A 181 -4.49 15.75 1.43
N PRO A 182 -4.82 16.06 2.70
CA PRO A 182 -5.70 17.19 3.01
C PRO A 182 -5.11 18.53 2.56
N ALA A 183 -3.80 18.71 2.76
CA ALA A 183 -3.08 19.89 2.30
C ALA A 183 -3.04 19.93 0.77
N TYR A 184 -2.79 18.81 0.12
CA TYR A 184 -2.77 18.74 -1.34
C TYR A 184 -4.12 19.11 -1.97
N ILE A 185 -5.23 18.65 -1.36
CA ILE A 185 -6.59 19.01 -1.79
C ILE A 185 -6.84 20.51 -1.60
N ALA A 186 -6.43 21.08 -0.47
CA ALA A 186 -6.56 22.51 -0.21
C ALA A 186 -5.77 23.35 -1.22
N ASP A 187 -4.56 22.91 -1.59
CA ASP A 187 -3.74 23.59 -2.59
C ASP A 187 -4.36 23.54 -4.00
N LEU A 188 -5.03 22.44 -4.37
CA LEU A 188 -5.63 22.26 -5.69
C LEU A 188 -7.00 22.95 -5.85
N TYR A 189 -7.85 22.86 -4.83
CA TYR A 189 -9.27 23.24 -4.93
C TYR A 189 -9.66 24.37 -3.98
N GLY A 190 -8.75 24.83 -3.12
CA GLY A 190 -8.99 25.82 -2.07
C GLY A 190 -9.51 25.20 -0.76
N GLN A 191 -9.32 25.94 0.33
CA GLN A 191 -9.46 25.43 1.69
C GLN A 191 -10.93 25.31 2.15
N LYS A 192 -11.85 26.12 1.61
CA LYS A 192 -13.25 26.21 2.07
C LYS A 192 -13.97 24.85 2.14
N ASN A 193 -13.82 24.03 1.11
CA ASN A 193 -14.49 22.72 0.98
C ASN A 193 -13.52 21.54 1.03
N ALA A 194 -12.25 21.77 1.41
CA ALA A 194 -11.22 20.75 1.36
C ALA A 194 -11.56 19.50 2.19
N GLY A 195 -12.19 19.66 3.36
CA GLY A 195 -12.62 18.53 4.19
C GLY A 195 -13.67 17.64 3.51
N ALA A 196 -14.66 18.23 2.85
CA ALA A 196 -15.69 17.48 2.12
C ALA A 196 -15.12 16.76 0.89
N ILE A 197 -14.22 17.42 0.15
CA ILE A 197 -13.52 16.81 -0.99
C ILE A 197 -12.61 15.68 -0.50
N HIS A 198 -11.91 15.86 0.62
CA HIS A 198 -11.08 14.83 1.24
C HIS A 198 -11.91 13.58 1.57
N GLY A 199 -13.09 13.75 2.18
CA GLY A 199 -14.01 12.62 2.42
C GLY A 199 -14.39 11.86 1.13
N LYS A 200 -14.56 12.57 0.00
CA LYS A 200 -14.80 11.92 -1.30
C LYS A 200 -13.56 11.20 -1.83
N VAL A 201 -12.36 11.76 -1.68
CA VAL A 201 -11.11 11.10 -2.09
C VAL A 201 -10.81 9.87 -1.23
N LEU A 202 -11.21 9.84 0.05
CA LEU A 202 -11.04 8.66 0.92
C LEU A 202 -11.76 7.41 0.42
N THR A 203 -12.71 7.54 -0.52
CA THR A 203 -13.26 6.37 -1.23
C THR A 203 -12.20 5.61 -2.03
N ALA A 204 -11.14 6.28 -2.50
CA ALA A 204 -9.97 5.65 -3.11
C ALA A 204 -9.25 4.71 -2.14
N TRP A 205 -9.10 5.15 -0.90
CA TRP A 205 -8.50 4.32 0.14
C TRP A 205 -9.38 3.14 0.50
N ALA A 206 -10.69 3.36 0.66
CA ALA A 206 -11.63 2.26 0.91
C ALA A 206 -11.58 1.20 -0.21
N ALA A 207 -11.53 1.63 -1.48
CA ALA A 207 -11.33 0.71 -2.60
C ALA A 207 -9.99 -0.02 -2.51
N SER A 208 -8.89 0.67 -2.18
CA SER A 208 -7.57 0.06 -2.03
C SER A 208 -7.48 -0.96 -0.88
N ALA A 209 -8.24 -0.76 0.19
CA ALA A 209 -8.30 -1.68 1.33
C ALA A 209 -8.98 -3.00 1.01
N VAL A 210 -9.83 -3.02 -0.02
CA VAL A 210 -10.42 -4.23 -0.58
C VAL A 210 -9.49 -4.81 -1.65
N CYS A 211 -9.13 -4.01 -2.66
CA CYS A 211 -8.37 -4.48 -3.81
C CYS A 211 -6.96 -4.94 -3.48
N GLY A 212 -6.27 -4.30 -2.53
CA GLY A 212 -4.88 -4.61 -2.19
C GLY A 212 -4.71 -6.02 -1.61
N PRO A 213 -5.31 -6.31 -0.43
CA PRO A 213 -5.22 -7.63 0.17
C PRO A 213 -5.81 -8.74 -0.70
N MET A 214 -6.97 -8.49 -1.35
CA MET A 214 -7.59 -9.49 -2.22
C MET A 214 -6.75 -9.77 -3.47
N GLY A 215 -6.20 -8.74 -4.10
CA GLY A 215 -5.34 -8.88 -5.27
C GLY A 215 -4.06 -9.65 -4.96
N LEU A 216 -3.41 -9.34 -3.83
CA LEU A 216 -2.25 -10.09 -3.33
C LEU A 216 -2.59 -11.56 -3.09
N ALA A 217 -3.69 -11.83 -2.38
CA ALA A 217 -4.12 -13.20 -2.10
C ALA A 217 -4.40 -13.97 -3.39
N TYR A 218 -5.13 -13.37 -4.33
CA TYR A 218 -5.43 -13.98 -5.63
C TYR A 218 -4.17 -14.31 -6.44
N LEU A 219 -3.26 -13.34 -6.60
CA LEU A 219 -2.03 -13.52 -7.36
C LEU A 219 -1.11 -14.57 -6.71
N ARG A 220 -0.95 -14.52 -5.38
CA ARG A 220 -0.17 -15.51 -4.63
C ARG A 220 -0.77 -16.91 -4.76
N THR A 221 -2.08 -17.07 -4.59
CA THR A 221 -2.75 -18.38 -4.72
C THR A 221 -2.66 -18.92 -6.14
N SER A 222 -2.77 -18.06 -7.15
CA SER A 222 -2.57 -18.47 -8.55
C SER A 222 -1.14 -18.93 -8.80
N ALA A 223 -0.14 -18.21 -8.29
CA ALA A 223 1.26 -18.61 -8.38
C ALA A 223 1.52 -19.94 -7.63
N GLU A 224 0.91 -20.12 -6.45
CA GLU A 224 1.00 -21.34 -5.65
C GLU A 224 0.40 -22.53 -6.40
N LYS A 225 -0.78 -22.38 -7.01
CA LYS A 225 -1.39 -23.46 -7.82
C LYS A 225 -0.49 -23.83 -9.01
N ASN A 226 0.06 -22.85 -9.72
CA ASN A 226 0.97 -23.10 -10.84
C ASN A 226 2.26 -23.81 -10.40
N ALA A 227 2.84 -23.40 -9.27
CA ALA A 227 4.02 -24.03 -8.69
C ALA A 227 3.74 -25.48 -8.26
N ILE A 228 2.57 -25.75 -7.68
CA ILE A 228 2.16 -27.11 -7.32
C ILE A 228 2.03 -27.98 -8.57
N GLN A 229 1.43 -27.47 -9.66
CA GLN A 229 1.31 -28.22 -10.91
C GLN A 229 2.68 -28.54 -11.52
N ASP A 230 3.60 -27.57 -11.58
CA ASP A 230 4.98 -27.80 -12.06
C ASP A 230 5.74 -28.80 -11.19
N LEU A 231 5.50 -28.83 -9.87
CA LEU A 231 6.07 -29.86 -8.99
C LEU A 231 5.45 -31.25 -9.21
N LEU A 232 4.14 -31.33 -9.43
CA LEU A 232 3.46 -32.60 -9.71
C LEU A 232 4.00 -33.27 -10.99
N ASP A 233 4.34 -32.47 -12.00
CA ASP A 233 4.95 -32.95 -13.25
C ASP A 233 6.38 -33.49 -13.05
N ARG A 234 7.07 -33.06 -11.98
CA ARG A 234 8.47 -33.44 -11.70
C ARG A 234 8.61 -34.58 -10.70
N VAL A 235 7.67 -34.71 -9.77
CA VAL A 235 7.65 -35.78 -8.75
C VAL A 235 7.39 -37.14 -9.42
N ASP A 236 7.89 -38.24 -8.86
CA ASP A 236 7.58 -39.59 -9.37
C ASP A 236 6.14 -40.02 -9.00
N ASP A 237 5.42 -40.67 -9.90
CA ASP A 237 4.03 -41.11 -9.70
C ASP A 237 3.89 -42.07 -8.51
N THR A 238 4.82 -43.01 -8.36
CA THR A 238 4.82 -44.01 -7.30
C THR A 238 5.06 -43.35 -5.94
N MET A 239 6.06 -42.48 -5.87
CA MET A 239 6.39 -41.73 -4.64
C MET A 239 5.24 -40.83 -4.20
N PHE A 240 4.54 -40.22 -5.16
CA PHE A 240 3.36 -39.40 -4.87
C PHE A 240 2.22 -40.24 -4.29
N GLU A 241 1.89 -41.36 -4.94
CA GLU A 241 0.85 -42.28 -4.47
C GLU A 241 1.15 -42.83 -3.08
N GLU A 242 2.39 -43.23 -2.80
CA GLU A 242 2.80 -43.69 -1.47
C GLU A 242 2.68 -42.61 -0.39
N THR A 243 2.89 -41.34 -0.75
CA THR A 243 2.93 -40.22 0.21
C THR A 243 1.55 -39.65 0.52
N PHE A 244 0.66 -39.60 -0.47
CA PHE A 244 -0.64 -38.92 -0.38
C PHE A 244 -1.84 -39.87 -0.48
N ASP A 245 -1.60 -41.17 -0.64
CA ASP A 245 -2.63 -42.21 -0.78
C ASP A 245 -3.63 -41.86 -1.91
N CYS A 246 -3.12 -41.26 -2.99
CA CYS A 246 -3.92 -40.80 -4.11
C CYS A 246 -3.12 -40.74 -5.41
N VAL A 247 -3.79 -40.98 -6.54
CA VAL A 247 -3.22 -40.80 -7.88
C VAL A 247 -3.16 -39.31 -8.21
N LYS A 248 -2.09 -38.85 -8.88
CA LYS A 248 -1.92 -37.43 -9.27
C LYS A 248 -3.11 -36.83 -10.02
N ALA A 249 -3.78 -37.62 -10.86
CA ALA A 249 -4.98 -37.19 -11.59
C ALA A 249 -6.11 -36.69 -10.67
N ASN A 250 -6.14 -37.16 -9.41
CA ASN A 250 -7.11 -36.77 -8.38
C ASN A 250 -6.48 -35.91 -7.28
N ALA A 251 -5.37 -35.22 -7.56
CA ALA A 251 -4.69 -34.38 -6.57
C ALA A 251 -5.47 -33.07 -6.25
N GLU A 252 -6.34 -32.59 -7.15
CA GLU A 252 -7.00 -31.28 -7.00
C GLU A 252 -7.79 -31.11 -5.68
N PRO A 253 -8.62 -32.06 -5.23
CA PRO A 253 -9.28 -31.98 -3.93
C PRO A 253 -8.30 -31.91 -2.74
N LEU A 254 -7.13 -32.53 -2.84
CA LEU A 254 -6.11 -32.51 -1.78
C LEU A 254 -5.28 -31.23 -1.78
N ILE A 255 -5.12 -30.60 -2.95
CA ILE A 255 -4.54 -29.26 -3.08
C ILE A 255 -5.48 -28.24 -2.43
N ASP A 256 -6.78 -28.33 -2.71
CA ASP A 256 -7.80 -27.46 -2.13
C ASP A 256 -7.93 -27.66 -0.61
N ALA A 257 -7.79 -28.91 -0.14
CA ALA A 257 -7.74 -29.25 1.29
C ALA A 257 -6.41 -28.89 1.98
N LYS A 258 -5.44 -28.31 1.25
CA LYS A 258 -4.09 -27.99 1.75
C LYS A 258 -3.33 -29.20 2.32
N THR A 259 -3.66 -30.41 1.84
CA THR A 259 -2.91 -31.64 2.14
C THR A 259 -1.70 -31.78 1.22
N VAL A 260 -1.90 -31.51 -0.09
CA VAL A 260 -0.81 -31.38 -1.07
C VAL A 260 -0.37 -29.92 -1.09
N THR A 261 0.81 -29.66 -0.55
CA THR A 261 1.42 -28.32 -0.47
C THR A 261 2.80 -28.34 -1.12
N ILE A 262 3.33 -27.16 -1.46
CA ILE A 262 4.70 -27.01 -1.99
C ILE A 262 5.70 -27.72 -1.07
N SER A 263 5.66 -27.45 0.24
CA SER A 263 6.58 -28.08 1.21
C SER A 263 6.52 -29.60 1.18
N ARG A 264 5.31 -30.19 1.11
CA ARG A 264 5.14 -31.65 1.09
C ARG A 264 5.57 -32.27 -0.24
N LEU A 265 5.37 -31.58 -1.35
CA LEU A 265 5.87 -32.00 -2.65
C LEU A 265 7.40 -31.91 -2.73
N MET A 266 8.00 -30.88 -2.13
CA MET A 266 9.46 -30.71 -2.08
C MET A 266 10.17 -31.82 -1.29
N GLU A 267 9.51 -32.48 -0.33
CA GLU A 267 10.05 -33.65 0.39
C GLU A 267 10.25 -34.87 -0.52
N ILE A 268 9.47 -34.98 -1.60
CA ILE A 268 9.49 -36.11 -2.54
C ILE A 268 9.94 -35.72 -3.95
N ALA A 269 10.33 -34.46 -4.14
CA ALA A 269 10.79 -33.95 -5.41
C ALA A 269 12.20 -34.49 -5.75
N PRO A 270 12.54 -34.63 -7.04
CA PRO A 270 13.89 -35.01 -7.45
C PRO A 270 14.95 -34.07 -6.88
N GLY A 271 16.13 -34.61 -6.58
CA GLY A 271 17.27 -33.83 -6.10
C GLY A 271 17.64 -32.72 -7.10
N GLY A 272 17.85 -31.50 -6.58
CA GLY A 272 18.13 -30.31 -7.39
C GLY A 272 16.89 -29.50 -7.80
N THR A 273 15.69 -29.92 -7.40
CA THR A 273 14.47 -29.10 -7.56
C THR A 273 14.59 -27.83 -6.72
N ILE A 274 14.36 -26.68 -7.34
CA ILE A 274 14.37 -25.37 -6.68
C ILE A 274 13.03 -25.15 -5.98
N ASP A 275 13.05 -24.71 -4.73
CA ASP A 275 11.83 -24.36 -3.98
C ASP A 275 11.13 -23.15 -4.63
N PRO A 276 9.88 -23.29 -5.10
CA PRO A 276 9.14 -22.19 -5.73
C PRO A 276 8.58 -21.17 -4.73
N THR A 277 8.61 -21.44 -3.41
CA THR A 277 7.99 -20.60 -2.37
C THR A 277 8.42 -19.12 -2.40
N PRO A 278 9.70 -18.78 -2.60
CA PRO A 278 10.16 -17.38 -2.64
C PRO A 278 9.65 -16.60 -3.86
N PHE A 279 9.22 -17.30 -4.91
CA PHE A 279 8.80 -16.73 -6.19
C PHE A 279 7.29 -16.43 -6.25
N LEU A 280 6.52 -16.87 -5.24
CA LEU A 280 5.06 -16.74 -5.19
C LEU A 280 4.57 -15.28 -5.19
N TYR A 281 5.45 -14.33 -4.83
CA TYR A 281 5.11 -12.92 -4.70
C TYR A 281 5.51 -12.07 -5.91
N ASP A 282 6.23 -12.63 -6.89
CA ASP A 282 6.79 -11.89 -8.02
C ASP A 282 5.74 -11.13 -8.80
N SER A 283 4.68 -11.84 -9.22
CA SER A 283 3.56 -11.24 -9.95
C SER A 283 2.90 -10.13 -9.14
N THR A 284 2.79 -10.30 -7.82
CA THR A 284 2.22 -9.27 -6.96
C THR A 284 3.10 -8.03 -6.91
N CYS A 285 4.41 -8.19 -6.76
CA CYS A 285 5.37 -7.09 -6.76
C CYS A 285 5.33 -6.32 -8.07
N TYR A 286 5.32 -7.00 -9.22
CA TYR A 286 5.25 -6.34 -10.53
C TYR A 286 3.91 -5.62 -10.76
N VAL A 287 2.78 -6.23 -10.39
CA VAL A 287 1.47 -5.59 -10.48
C VAL A 287 1.39 -4.36 -9.59
N ALA A 288 1.90 -4.44 -8.35
CA ALA A 288 1.95 -3.31 -7.43
C ALA A 288 2.86 -2.19 -7.97
N ALA A 289 4.04 -2.52 -8.50
CA ALA A 289 4.95 -1.55 -9.13
C ALA A 289 4.31 -0.87 -10.35
N GLY A 290 3.59 -1.62 -11.19
CA GLY A 290 2.82 -1.08 -12.31
C GLY A 290 1.72 -0.11 -11.84
N LEU A 291 1.01 -0.46 -10.77
CA LEU A 291 -0.04 0.39 -10.19
C LEU A 291 0.51 1.68 -9.56
N ILE A 292 1.65 1.62 -8.88
CA ILE A 292 2.37 2.80 -8.36
C ILE A 292 2.87 3.65 -9.52
N THR A 293 3.37 3.05 -10.60
CA THR A 293 3.80 3.75 -11.81
C THR A 293 2.65 4.51 -12.44
N ALA A 294 1.50 3.87 -12.64
CA ALA A 294 0.30 4.51 -13.16
C ALA A 294 -0.17 5.65 -12.23
N SER A 295 -0.06 5.47 -10.91
CA SER A 295 -0.37 6.51 -9.92
C SER A 295 0.56 7.71 -10.02
N ALA A 296 1.86 7.48 -10.24
CA ALA A 296 2.84 8.54 -10.43
C ALA A 296 2.52 9.36 -11.68
N PHE A 297 2.19 8.70 -12.80
CA PHE A 297 1.74 9.40 -14.01
C PHE A 297 0.45 10.18 -13.79
N ALA A 298 -0.52 9.62 -13.07
CA ALA A 298 -1.74 10.34 -12.72
C ALA A 298 -1.45 11.61 -11.91
N ASN A 299 -0.56 11.53 -10.90
CA ASN A 299 -0.13 12.70 -10.14
C ASN A 299 0.60 13.74 -11.01
N LEU A 300 1.51 13.30 -11.88
CA LEU A 300 2.23 14.19 -12.79
C LEU A 300 1.28 14.95 -13.72
N ALA A 301 0.22 14.29 -14.19
CA ALA A 301 -0.81 14.86 -15.05
C ALA A 301 -1.70 15.90 -14.36
N ILE A 302 -1.73 15.95 -13.02
CA ILE A 302 -2.51 16.96 -12.27
C ILE A 302 -1.94 18.36 -12.57
N ARG A 303 -2.78 19.24 -13.11
CA ARG A 303 -2.45 20.65 -13.35
C ARG A 303 -3.12 21.54 -12.32
N PRO A 304 -2.43 22.60 -11.85
CA PRO A 304 -3.02 23.54 -10.91
C PRO A 304 -4.23 24.23 -11.53
N LEU A 305 -5.28 24.38 -10.74
CA LEU A 305 -6.49 25.11 -11.14
C LEU A 305 -6.38 26.56 -10.68
N ASN A 306 -6.73 27.51 -11.55
CA ASN A 306 -6.86 28.90 -11.14
C ASN A 306 -8.21 29.10 -10.44
N VAL A 307 -8.25 28.76 -9.14
CA VAL A 307 -9.47 28.79 -8.31
C VAL A 307 -10.15 30.16 -8.36
N ALA A 308 -9.39 31.26 -8.27
CA ALA A 308 -9.94 32.62 -8.30
C ALA A 308 -10.65 32.93 -9.63
N LYS A 309 -10.02 32.59 -10.77
CA LYS A 309 -10.62 32.79 -12.10
C LYS A 309 -11.89 31.96 -12.28
N ILE A 310 -11.90 30.71 -11.80
CA ILE A 310 -13.06 29.83 -11.89
C ILE A 310 -14.21 30.38 -11.05
N LEU A 311 -13.96 30.78 -9.80
CA LEU A 311 -14.98 31.35 -8.92
C LEU A 311 -15.60 32.62 -9.52
N LYS A 312 -14.76 33.53 -10.04
CA LYS A 312 -15.24 34.75 -10.71
C LYS A 312 -16.16 34.45 -11.89
N ARG A 313 -15.82 33.43 -12.70
CA ARG A 313 -16.68 33.00 -13.81
C ARG A 313 -18.01 32.44 -13.32
N MET A 314 -18.00 31.63 -12.26
CA MET A 314 -19.22 31.07 -11.67
C MET A 314 -20.13 32.15 -11.08
N GLU A 315 -19.56 33.23 -10.52
CA GLU A 315 -20.33 34.40 -10.06
C GLU A 315 -20.97 35.14 -11.23
N GLN A 316 -20.25 35.32 -12.33
CA GLN A 316 -20.77 35.95 -13.56
C GLN A 316 -21.89 35.14 -14.22
N GLU A 317 -21.82 33.81 -14.20
CA GLU A 317 -22.87 32.93 -14.74
C GLU A 317 -24.12 32.86 -13.85
N ARG A 318 -24.03 33.33 -12.59
CA ARG A 318 -25.15 33.37 -11.63
C ARG A 318 -25.84 34.73 -11.53
N ALA A 319 -25.18 35.80 -11.98
CA ALA A 319 -25.69 37.17 -12.02
C ALA A 319 -26.50 37.41 -13.30
#